data_AF-A0A371LU21-F1
#
_entry.id   AF-A0A371LU21-F1
#
_cell.length_a   1.000
_cell.length_b   1.000
_cell.length_c   1.000
_cell.angle_alpha   90.00
_cell.angle_beta   90.00
_cell.angle_gamma   90.00
#
_symmetry.space_group_name_H-M   'P 1'
#
loop_
_entity.id
_entity.type
_entity.pdbx_description
1 polymer ?
#
loop_
_entity_poly.entity_id
_entity_poly.type
_entity_poly.pdbx_seq_one_letter_code
_entity_poly.pdbx_strand_id
1 'polypeptide(L)'
;MRRTNIFEVVPQSEQADTVLRRLLDASASLCNQLTYARRQQFFAGESVWDCDGYYDEYVDVLGSATTQQITRVNDAAWRSFFEMVEEADQEVSPPGYWGNQADGRDLRTYIRNDAYTINWGERSRLEVPIGSQLKDEYGFGQFERLR
;
A
#
# COMPACT_ATOMS: atom_id res chain seq x y z
N MET A 1 3.70 -7.03 22.43
CA MET A 1 2.67 -6.23 21.75
C MET A 1 3.21 -4.82 21.51
N ARG A 2 3.46 -4.42 20.26
CA ARG A 2 3.85 -3.03 19.94
C ARG A 2 2.57 -2.18 19.99
N ARG A 3 2.62 -1.01 20.63
CA ARG A 3 1.47 -0.10 20.72
C ARG A 3 1.02 0.32 19.32
N THR A 4 -0.28 0.19 19.04
CA THR A 4 -0.91 0.76 17.85
C THR A 4 -1.52 2.09 18.25
N ASN A 5 -1.08 3.17 17.62
CA ASN A 5 -1.70 4.49 17.77
C ASN A 5 -2.47 4.81 16.48
N ILE A 6 -3.63 5.42 16.63
CA ILE A 6 -4.48 5.85 15.51
C ILE A 6 -4.57 7.36 15.56
N PHE A 7 -4.38 8.00 14.41
CA PHE A 7 -4.45 9.44 14.25
C PHE A 7 -5.34 9.76 13.06
N GLU A 8 -6.08 10.87 13.16
CA GLU A 8 -6.76 11.46 12.02
C GLU A 8 -5.77 12.38 11.29
N VAL A 9 -5.62 12.18 9.98
CA VAL A 9 -4.73 12.97 9.12
C VAL A 9 -5.61 13.87 8.25
N VAL A 10 -5.37 15.18 8.32
CA VAL A 10 -6.13 16.19 7.57
C VAL A 10 -5.16 16.97 6.67
N PRO A 11 -5.24 16.81 5.33
CA PRO A 11 -4.43 17.60 4.40
C PRO A 11 -4.70 19.10 4.57
N GLN A 12 -3.64 19.92 4.49
CA GLN A 12 -3.76 21.38 4.69
C GLN A 12 -4.04 22.16 3.41
N SER A 13 -4.08 21.50 2.26
CA SER A 13 -4.39 22.11 0.96
C SER A 13 -5.06 21.10 0.03
N GLU A 14 -5.80 21.59 -0.97
CA GLU A 14 -6.40 20.75 -2.03
C GLU A 14 -5.33 19.94 -2.79
N GLN A 15 -4.16 20.54 -2.99
CA GLN A 15 -3.01 19.87 -3.60
C GLN A 15 -2.53 18.70 -2.73
N ALA A 16 -2.38 18.89 -1.42
CA ALA A 16 -1.97 17.82 -0.52
C ALA A 16 -3.01 16.70 -0.44
N ASP A 17 -4.30 17.03 -0.43
CA ASP A 17 -5.39 16.05 -0.48
C ASP A 17 -5.35 15.23 -1.77
N THR A 18 -5.16 15.89 -2.92
CA THR A 18 -5.08 15.22 -4.22
C THR A 18 -3.88 14.26 -4.28
N VAL A 19 -2.70 14.73 -3.86
CA VAL A 19 -1.48 13.91 -3.83
C VAL A 19 -1.63 12.72 -2.88
N LEU A 20 -2.22 12.92 -1.70
CA LEU A 20 -2.50 11.86 -0.74
C LEU A 20 -3.42 10.81 -1.35
N ARG A 21 -4.55 11.23 -1.95
CA ARG A 21 -5.51 10.32 -2.58
C ARG A 21 -4.88 9.51 -3.70
N ARG A 22 -4.06 10.12 -4.55
CA ARG A 22 -3.36 9.42 -5.62
C ARG A 22 -2.35 8.40 -5.10
N LEU A 23 -1.60 8.75 -4.05
CA LEU A 23 -0.70 7.81 -3.37
C LEU A 23 -1.46 6.60 -2.81
N LEU A 24 -2.58 6.83 -2.13
CA LEU A 24 -3.40 5.77 -1.52
C LEU A 24 -4.10 4.91 -2.59
N ASP A 25 -4.60 5.52 -3.65
CA ASP A 25 -5.27 4.85 -4.76
C ASP A 25 -4.31 3.95 -5.54
N ALA A 26 -3.12 4.46 -5.87
CA ALA A 26 -2.05 3.68 -6.49
C ALA A 26 -1.60 2.52 -5.60
N SER A 27 -1.53 2.74 -4.28
CA SER A 27 -1.18 1.70 -3.31
C SER A 27 -2.22 0.57 -3.29
N ALA A 28 -3.51 0.93 -3.30
CA ALA A 28 -4.60 -0.04 -3.36
C ALA A 28 -4.67 -0.78 -4.70
N SER A 29 -4.41 -0.08 -5.80
CA SER A 29 -4.35 -0.68 -7.14
C SER A 29 -3.23 -1.72 -7.24
N LEU A 30 -2.01 -1.39 -6.78
CA LEU A 30 -0.89 -2.33 -6.73
C LEU A 30 -1.23 -3.58 -5.91
N CYS A 31 -1.78 -3.39 -4.71
CA CYS A 31 -2.18 -4.53 -3.87
C CYS A 31 -3.22 -5.41 -4.56
N ASN A 32 -4.22 -4.80 -5.20
CA ASN A 32 -5.29 -5.53 -5.88
C ASN A 32 -4.81 -6.29 -7.11
N GLN A 33 -3.90 -5.73 -7.90
CA GLN A 33 -3.30 -6.43 -9.05
C GLN A 33 -2.45 -7.62 -8.61
N LEU A 34 -1.60 -7.44 -7.57
CA LEU A 34 -0.85 -8.55 -6.97
C LEU A 34 -1.79 -9.65 -6.46
N THR A 35 -2.81 -9.28 -5.69
CA THR A 35 -3.81 -10.23 -5.18
C THR A 35 -4.54 -10.93 -6.32
N TYR A 36 -4.94 -10.20 -7.37
CA TYR A 36 -5.61 -10.78 -8.53
C TYR A 36 -4.73 -11.82 -9.21
N ALA A 37 -3.50 -11.46 -9.61
CA ALA A 37 -2.58 -12.38 -10.28
C ALA A 37 -2.35 -13.66 -9.46
N ARG A 38 -2.11 -13.49 -8.15
CA ARG A 38 -1.89 -14.62 -7.25
C ARG A 38 -3.11 -15.51 -7.06
N ARG A 39 -4.32 -14.93 -6.99
CA ARG A 39 -5.56 -15.72 -6.94
C ARG A 39 -5.75 -16.52 -8.23
N GLN A 40 -5.46 -15.92 -9.40
CA GLN A 40 -5.53 -16.66 -10.65
C GLN A 40 -4.60 -17.87 -10.64
N GLN A 41 -3.36 -17.71 -10.18
CA GLN A 41 -2.42 -18.82 -10.05
C GLN A 41 -2.87 -19.86 -9.03
N PHE A 42 -3.31 -19.42 -7.85
CA PHE A 42 -3.79 -20.30 -6.80
C PHE A 42 -4.93 -21.20 -7.28
N PHE A 43 -5.93 -20.64 -7.96
CA PHE A 43 -7.06 -21.41 -8.48
C PHE A 43 -6.72 -22.25 -9.72
N ALA A 44 -5.64 -21.93 -10.43
CA ALA A 44 -5.09 -22.76 -11.50
C ALA A 44 -4.22 -23.93 -10.97
N GLY A 45 -3.92 -23.97 -9.66
CA GLY A 45 -2.98 -24.93 -9.09
C GLY A 45 -1.51 -24.59 -9.37
N GLU A 46 -1.24 -23.35 -9.76
CA GLU A 46 0.09 -22.82 -10.04
C GLU A 46 0.68 -22.08 -8.82
N SER A 47 1.98 -21.78 -8.87
CA SER A 47 2.69 -21.04 -7.83
C SER A 47 2.25 -19.58 -7.80
N VAL A 48 1.87 -19.09 -6.61
CA VAL A 48 1.50 -17.68 -6.38
C VAL A 48 2.72 -16.74 -6.29
N TRP A 49 3.93 -17.28 -6.38
CA TRP A 49 5.16 -16.50 -6.24
C TRP A 49 5.68 -16.00 -7.58
N ASP A 50 5.27 -16.61 -8.69
CA ASP A 50 5.69 -16.25 -10.05
C ASP A 50 4.85 -15.09 -10.62
N CYS A 51 4.38 -14.19 -9.74
CA CYS A 51 3.50 -13.06 -10.06
C CYS A 51 4.28 -11.73 -9.99
N ASP A 52 5.40 -11.65 -10.71
CA ASP A 52 6.23 -10.45 -10.76
C ASP A 52 5.83 -9.57 -11.95
N GLY A 53 6.00 -8.24 -11.81
CA GLY A 53 5.86 -7.31 -12.95
C GLY A 53 5.17 -5.98 -12.65
N TYR A 54 4.55 -5.82 -11.48
CA TYR A 54 3.84 -4.58 -11.16
C TYR A 54 4.73 -3.48 -10.58
N TYR A 55 5.97 -3.78 -10.15
CA TYR A 55 6.81 -2.78 -9.48
C TYR A 55 7.04 -1.51 -10.32
N ASP A 56 7.43 -1.68 -11.59
CA ASP A 56 7.77 -0.57 -12.48
C ASP A 56 6.55 0.30 -12.84
N GLU A 57 5.33 -0.25 -12.77
CA GLU A 57 4.08 0.48 -13.02
C GLU A 57 3.77 1.51 -11.92
N TYR A 58 4.22 1.26 -10.69
CA TYR A 58 3.85 2.08 -9.53
C TYR A 58 5.00 2.84 -8.88
N VAL A 59 6.25 2.48 -9.17
CA VAL A 59 7.42 3.07 -8.50
C VAL A 59 7.50 4.58 -8.66
N ASP A 60 7.09 5.11 -9.81
CA ASP A 60 7.13 6.55 -10.10
C ASP A 60 6.06 7.33 -9.32
N VAL A 61 4.95 6.69 -8.91
CA VAL A 61 3.90 7.31 -8.10
C VAL A 61 4.16 7.11 -6.60
N LEU A 62 4.52 5.91 -6.19
CA LEU A 62 4.63 5.51 -4.79
C LEU A 62 6.02 5.74 -4.19
N GLY A 63 7.05 5.74 -5.04
CA GLY A 63 8.44 5.62 -4.63
C GLY A 63 8.82 4.16 -4.31
N SER A 64 10.11 3.86 -4.45
CA SER A 64 10.67 2.50 -4.27
C SER A 64 10.30 1.87 -2.92
N ALA A 65 10.47 2.61 -1.82
CA ALA A 65 10.25 2.08 -0.47
C ALA A 65 8.78 1.67 -0.23
N THR A 66 7.83 2.49 -0.67
CA THR A 66 6.38 2.21 -0.51
C THR A 66 5.96 1.05 -1.41
N THR A 67 6.43 1.03 -2.66
CA THR A 67 6.13 -0.05 -3.62
C THR A 67 6.60 -1.40 -3.07
N GLN A 68 7.87 -1.50 -2.63
CA GLN A 68 8.41 -2.71 -2.02
C GLN A 68 7.65 -3.12 -0.75
N GLN A 69 7.26 -2.15 0.07
CA GLN A 69 6.54 -2.42 1.31
C GLN A 69 5.15 -3.01 1.06
N ILE A 70 4.43 -2.53 0.03
CA ILE A 70 3.13 -3.10 -0.35
C ILE A 70 3.29 -4.52 -0.85
N THR A 71 4.24 -4.78 -1.76
CA THR A 71 4.56 -6.15 -2.22
C THR A 71 4.85 -7.06 -1.04
N ARG A 72 5.73 -6.64 -0.12
CA ARG A 72 6.10 -7.42 1.06
C ARG A 72 4.91 -7.74 1.97
N VAL A 73 4.00 -6.79 2.17
CA VAL A 73 2.77 -7.01 2.96
C VAL A 73 1.83 -7.97 2.24
N ASN A 74 1.70 -7.87 0.92
CA ASN A 74 0.93 -8.83 0.13
C ASN A 74 1.52 -10.25 0.24
N ASP A 75 2.84 -10.39 0.12
CA ASP A 75 3.52 -11.68 0.31
C ASP A 75 3.26 -12.27 1.69
N ALA A 76 3.33 -11.44 2.73
CA ALA A 76 3.06 -11.87 4.10
C ALA A 76 1.61 -12.34 4.28
N ALA A 77 0.65 -11.70 3.61
CA ALA A 77 -0.74 -12.14 3.63
C ALA A 77 -0.91 -13.54 2.99
N TRP A 78 -0.21 -13.81 1.88
CA TRP A 78 -0.22 -15.14 1.26
C TRP A 78 0.48 -16.20 2.09
N ARG A 79 1.64 -15.89 2.69
CA ARG A 79 2.30 -16.82 3.63
C ARG A 79 1.40 -17.16 4.81
N SER A 80 0.80 -16.13 5.43
CA SER A 80 -0.13 -16.32 6.54
C SER A 80 -1.38 -17.12 6.12
N PHE A 81 -1.87 -16.93 4.89
CA PHE A 81 -2.96 -17.74 4.37
C PHE A 81 -2.59 -19.23 4.30
N PHE A 82 -1.41 -19.57 3.76
CA PHE A 82 -0.98 -20.97 3.68
C PHE A 82 -0.75 -21.59 5.06
N GLU A 83 -0.14 -20.86 6.00
CA GLU A 83 0.01 -21.30 7.39
C GLU A 83 -1.37 -21.63 8.00
N MET A 84 -2.37 -20.77 7.78
CA MET A 84 -3.73 -20.99 8.29
C MET A 84 -4.43 -22.19 7.62
N VAL A 85 -4.19 -22.42 6.32
CA VAL A 85 -4.73 -23.59 5.60
C VAL A 85 -4.18 -24.91 6.16
N GLU A 86 -2.91 -24.93 6.57
CA GLU A 86 -2.29 -26.12 7.17
C GLU A 86 -2.85 -26.45 8.56
N GLU A 87 -3.24 -25.43 9.33
CA GLU A 87 -3.70 -25.58 10.72
C GLU A 87 -5.23 -25.70 10.85
N ALA A 88 -6.00 -25.30 9.84
CA ALA A 88 -7.44 -25.15 9.98
C ALA A 88 -8.24 -26.44 9.66
N ASP A 89 -9.17 -26.78 10.55
CA ASP A 89 -10.23 -27.77 10.32
C ASP A 89 -11.39 -27.24 9.43
N GLN A 90 -11.31 -25.97 9.01
CA GLN A 90 -12.34 -25.26 8.24
C GLN A 90 -11.76 -24.54 7.02
N GLU A 91 -12.61 -24.23 6.04
CA GLU A 91 -12.21 -23.55 4.81
C GLU A 91 -11.73 -22.12 5.11
N VAL A 92 -10.47 -21.83 4.76
CA VAL A 92 -9.86 -20.49 4.86
C VAL A 92 -9.95 -19.81 3.51
N SER A 93 -10.35 -18.53 3.49
CA SER A 93 -10.39 -17.75 2.25
C SER A 93 -9.01 -17.17 1.90
N PRO A 94 -8.63 -17.15 0.62
CA PRO A 94 -7.39 -16.49 0.18
C PRO A 94 -7.45 -14.98 0.40
N PRO A 95 -6.31 -14.27 0.36
CA PRO A 95 -6.26 -12.82 0.50
C PRO A 95 -7.28 -12.08 -0.37
N GLY A 96 -7.93 -11.07 0.23
CA GLY A 96 -8.95 -10.24 -0.40
C GLY A 96 -8.40 -8.98 -1.05
N TYR A 97 -9.27 -8.28 -1.78
CA TYR A 97 -8.99 -6.97 -2.37
C TYR A 97 -9.18 -5.85 -1.34
N TRP A 98 -8.50 -4.72 -1.55
CA TRP A 98 -8.77 -3.46 -0.86
C TRP A 98 -9.89 -2.74 -1.61
N GLY A 99 -11.09 -2.81 -1.05
CA GLY A 99 -12.33 -2.34 -1.66
C GLY A 99 -13.06 -3.38 -2.50
N ASN A 100 -14.10 -2.93 -3.19
CA ASN A 100 -14.97 -3.77 -4.01
C ASN A 100 -15.59 -2.97 -5.17
N GLN A 101 -16.33 -3.64 -6.06
CA GLN A 101 -16.90 -2.99 -7.24
C GLN A 101 -18.00 -1.96 -6.91
N ALA A 102 -18.75 -2.15 -5.82
CA ALA A 102 -19.84 -1.26 -5.43
C ALA A 102 -19.32 0.03 -4.76
N ASP A 103 -18.34 -0.11 -3.85
CA ASP A 103 -17.85 0.97 -3.01
C ASP A 103 -16.54 1.60 -3.55
N GLY A 104 -15.90 0.98 -4.54
CA GLY A 104 -14.60 1.38 -5.06
C GLY A 104 -13.44 0.82 -4.24
N ARG A 105 -12.23 1.34 -4.49
CA ARG A 105 -11.01 0.93 -3.76
C ARG A 105 -10.98 1.50 -2.35
N ASP A 106 -10.59 0.69 -1.38
CA ASP A 106 -10.24 1.18 -0.05
C ASP A 106 -8.91 1.93 -0.13
N LEU A 107 -8.94 3.26 -0.03
CA LEU A 107 -7.75 4.10 -0.06
C LEU A 107 -6.85 3.80 1.13
N ARG A 108 -5.78 3.03 0.88
CA ARG A 108 -4.90 2.49 1.93
C ARG A 108 -3.48 2.38 1.42
N THR A 109 -2.51 2.55 2.32
CA THR A 109 -1.10 2.27 2.03
C THR A 109 -0.39 1.67 3.25
N TYR A 110 0.83 1.20 3.05
CA TYR A 110 1.76 0.81 4.10
C TYR A 110 3.08 1.50 3.88
N ILE A 111 3.53 2.25 4.89
CA ILE A 111 4.78 2.98 4.87
C ILE A 111 5.72 2.37 5.90
N ARG A 112 6.99 2.18 5.51
CA ARG A 112 8.03 1.65 6.40
C ARG A 112 8.28 2.63 7.55
N ASN A 113 8.55 2.11 8.75
CA ASN A 113 8.65 2.92 9.97
C ASN A 113 9.82 3.92 9.99
N ASP A 114 10.79 3.75 9.11
CA ASP A 114 11.94 4.62 8.88
C ASP A 114 11.77 5.52 7.64
N ALA A 115 10.66 5.39 6.90
CA ALA A 115 10.40 6.12 5.67
C ALA A 115 9.50 7.34 5.86
N TYR A 116 8.82 7.47 7.01
CA TYR A 116 8.01 8.64 7.38
C TYR A 116 8.63 9.42 8.53
N THR A 117 8.18 10.67 8.72
CA THR A 117 8.52 11.49 9.89
C THR A 117 7.23 11.91 10.57
N ILE A 118 7.17 11.84 11.91
CA ILE A 118 6.11 12.47 12.70
C ILE A 118 6.75 13.54 13.58
N ASN A 119 6.29 14.78 13.44
CA ASN A 119 6.68 15.89 14.30
C ASN A 119 5.53 16.22 15.25
N TRP A 120 5.73 15.97 16.54
CA TRP A 120 4.73 16.27 17.57
C TRP A 120 4.77 17.76 17.95
N GLY A 121 3.61 18.36 18.12
CA GLY A 121 3.47 19.74 18.55
C GLY A 121 2.01 20.13 18.69
N GLU A 122 1.74 21.43 18.87
CA GLU A 122 0.37 21.98 18.90
C GLU A 122 -0.40 21.58 17.63
N ARG A 123 0.29 21.56 16.48
CA ARG A 123 -0.16 20.95 15.23
C ARG A 123 0.82 19.87 14.84
N SER A 124 0.49 18.63 15.18
CA SER A 124 1.30 17.47 14.79
C SER A 124 1.32 17.31 13.28
N ARG A 125 2.47 16.93 12.72
CA ARG A 125 2.69 16.82 11.26
C ARG A 125 3.21 15.43 10.91
N LEU A 126 2.59 14.81 9.92
CA LEU A 126 3.04 13.55 9.31
C LEU A 126 3.64 13.86 7.95
N GLU A 127 4.85 13.39 7.69
CA GLU A 127 5.52 13.53 6.41
C GLU A 127 5.79 12.17 5.79
N VAL A 128 5.29 11.95 4.57
CA VAL A 128 5.38 10.67 3.86
C VAL A 128 6.07 10.80 2.50
N PRO A 129 6.81 9.77 2.06
CA PRO A 129 7.44 9.78 0.75
C PRO A 129 6.38 9.65 -0.36
N ILE A 130 6.66 10.29 -1.48
CA ILE A 130 5.91 10.17 -2.74
C ILE A 130 6.92 9.94 -3.87
N GLY A 131 6.48 9.28 -4.95
CA GLY A 131 7.31 8.99 -6.12
C GLY A 131 7.59 10.24 -6.96
N SER A 132 8.59 10.13 -7.84
CA SER A 132 9.07 11.19 -8.73
C SER A 132 7.96 11.83 -9.57
N GLN A 133 7.06 11.02 -10.13
CA GLN A 133 5.96 11.53 -10.96
C GLN A 133 5.07 12.50 -10.19
N LEU A 134 4.67 12.17 -8.95
CA LEU A 134 3.88 13.07 -8.13
C LEU A 134 4.67 14.31 -7.71
N LYS A 135 6.00 14.19 -7.56
CA LYS A 135 6.82 15.36 -7.26
C LYS A 135 6.87 16.32 -8.43
N ASP A 136 7.12 15.81 -9.63
CA ASP A 136 7.25 16.62 -10.84
C ASP A 136 5.91 17.29 -11.19
N GLU A 137 4.80 16.56 -11.07
CA GLU A 137 3.46 17.06 -11.41
C GLU A 137 2.98 18.16 -10.46
N TYR A 138 3.33 18.08 -9.17
CA TYR A 138 2.86 19.00 -8.15
C TYR A 138 3.95 19.93 -7.60
N GLY A 139 5.14 19.95 -8.22
CA GLY A 139 6.21 20.89 -7.88
C GLY A 139 6.88 20.65 -6.52
N PHE A 140 6.98 19.39 -6.07
CA PHE A 140 7.75 19.04 -4.87
C PHE A 140 9.24 18.93 -5.19
N GLY A 141 10.09 19.33 -4.24
CA GLY A 141 11.54 19.10 -4.33
C GLY A 141 11.91 17.61 -4.29
N GLN A 142 13.09 17.27 -4.83
CA GLN A 142 13.58 15.88 -4.90
C GLN A 142 13.55 15.15 -3.54
N PHE A 143 13.86 15.84 -2.45
CA PHE A 143 13.85 15.29 -1.09
C PHE A 143 12.60 15.69 -0.29
N GLU A 144 11.72 16.50 -0.87
CA GLU A 144 10.48 16.94 -0.23
C GLU A 144 9.50 15.77 -0.10
N ARG A 145 8.76 15.77 1.00
CA ARG A 145 7.75 14.77 1.37
C ARG A 145 6.39 15.44 1.40
N LEU A 146 5.35 14.66 1.12
CA LEU A 146 3.97 15.10 1.35
C LEU A 146 3.78 15.33 2.85
N ARG A 147 3.19 16.47 3.23
CA ARG A 147 3.03 16.95 4.61
C ARG A 147 1.61 17.38 4.92
#